data_AF-A0A2P4SIZ6-F1
#
_entry.id   AF-A0A2P4SIZ6-F1
#
_cell.length_a   1.000
_cell.length_b   1.000
_cell.length_c   1.000
_cell.angle_alpha   90.00
_cell.angle_beta   90.00
_cell.angle_gamma   90.00
#
_symmetry.space_group_name_H-M   'P 1'
#
loop_
_entity.id
_entity.type
_entity.pdbx_description
1 polymer ?
#
loop_
_entity_poly.entity_id
_entity_poly.type
_entity_poly.pdbx_seq_one_letter_code
_entity_poly.pdbx_strand_id
1 'polypeptide(L)'
;PFHLPSPRSFCWEHRPQQATQEAPAEGTDCLICLEPVGDSLSYHTMVCPACKYAWFHRDCIQQQALSAGTACFRCPSCQNQIVFYEEMSTMGIQIPNRRPLWEDSDAYDPSLETHRRCDISKCLYHGGREHGERRGPWQLFLCSSCAAEGTH
;
A
#
# COMPACT_ATOMS: atom_id res chain seq x y z
N PRO A 1 -12.04 0.51 24.60
CA PRO A 1 -11.55 1.88 24.31
C PRO A 1 -10.03 1.86 24.13
N PHE A 2 -9.56 1.96 22.88
CA PHE A 2 -8.13 2.12 22.59
C PHE A 2 -7.71 3.51 23.08
N HIS A 3 -6.97 3.56 24.19
CA HIS A 3 -6.36 4.80 24.66
C HIS A 3 -5.20 5.13 23.71
N LEU A 4 -5.35 6.18 22.90
CA LEU A 4 -4.24 6.75 22.15
C LEU A 4 -3.27 7.38 23.14
N PRO A 5 -2.01 6.93 23.22
CA PRO A 5 -1.03 7.54 24.10
C PRO A 5 -0.82 9.02 23.73
N SER A 6 -0.80 9.90 24.72
CA SER A 6 -0.52 11.32 24.50
C SER A 6 0.86 11.50 23.84
N PRO A 7 0.98 12.36 22.82
CA PRO A 7 2.25 12.56 22.13
C PRO A 7 3.27 13.13 23.11
N ARG A 8 4.36 12.39 23.32
CA ARG A 8 5.52 12.88 24.08
C ARG A 8 6.45 13.62 23.13
N SER A 9 6.67 14.90 23.37
CA SER A 9 7.66 15.69 22.63
C SER A 9 9.03 15.46 23.24
N PHE A 10 9.98 14.96 22.45
CA PHE A 10 11.38 14.80 22.86
C PHE A 10 12.25 15.80 22.12
N CYS A 11 13.27 16.35 22.79
CA CYS A 11 14.29 17.13 22.09
C CYS A 11 15.25 16.18 21.35
N TRP A 12 16.08 16.74 20.46
CA TRP A 12 17.05 15.96 19.69
C TRP A 12 17.95 15.06 20.55
N GLU A 13 18.42 15.58 21.69
CA GLU A 13 19.32 14.86 22.61
C GLU A 13 18.63 13.74 23.37
N HIS A 14 17.34 13.90 23.70
CA HIS A 14 16.56 12.97 24.52
C HIS A 14 15.54 12.18 23.70
N ARG A 15 15.73 12.09 22.38
CA ARG A 15 14.84 11.36 21.49
C ARG A 15 14.88 9.85 21.78
N PRO A 16 13.74 9.14 21.66
CA PRO A 16 13.71 7.69 21.82
C PRO A 16 14.53 7.02 20.72
N GLN A 17 15.07 5.86 21.06
CA GLN A 17 15.81 4.98 20.16
C GLN A 17 15.26 3.56 20.32
N GLN A 18 15.25 2.79 19.23
CA GLN A 18 14.86 1.39 19.32
C GLN A 18 15.92 0.62 20.12
N ALA A 19 15.46 -0.23 21.04
CA ALA A 19 16.35 -0.97 21.93
C ALA A 19 17.07 -2.16 21.26
N THR A 20 16.67 -2.52 20.04
CA THR A 20 17.28 -3.60 19.26
C THR A 20 18.73 -3.25 18.92
N GLN A 21 19.65 -4.21 19.00
CA GLN A 21 21.07 -4.02 18.63
C GLN A 21 21.45 -4.73 17.32
N GLU A 22 20.50 -5.38 16.66
CA GLU A 22 20.73 -6.05 15.39
C GLU A 22 20.93 -4.98 14.31
N ALA A 23 22.08 -5.01 13.63
CA ALA A 23 22.28 -4.24 12.41
C ALA A 23 21.54 -4.92 11.25
N PRO A 24 21.10 -4.16 10.23
CA PRO A 24 20.65 -4.76 8.98
C PRO A 24 21.76 -5.62 8.38
N ALA A 25 21.39 -6.70 7.69
CA ALA A 25 22.34 -7.45 6.88
C ALA A 25 22.87 -6.57 5.74
N GLU A 26 24.08 -6.86 5.24
CA GLU A 26 24.62 -6.16 4.07
C GLU A 26 23.65 -6.23 2.88
N GLY A 27 23.40 -5.09 2.24
CA GLY A 27 22.45 -5.00 1.13
C GLY A 27 20.97 -5.13 1.56
N THR A 28 20.64 -4.83 2.82
CA THR A 28 19.24 -4.75 3.23
C THR A 28 18.59 -3.51 2.61
N ASP A 29 17.50 -3.73 1.87
CA ASP A 29 16.70 -2.67 1.28
C ASP A 29 15.48 -2.32 2.13
N CYS A 30 15.06 -1.06 2.04
CA CYS A 30 13.80 -0.60 2.60
C CYS A 30 12.64 -1.25 1.85
N LEU A 31 11.76 -1.98 2.54
CA LEU A 31 10.64 -2.68 1.88
C LEU A 31 9.57 -1.74 1.28
N ILE A 32 9.67 -0.43 1.48
CA ILE A 32 8.72 0.56 0.97
C ILE A 32 9.21 1.17 -0.34
N CYS A 33 10.46 1.64 -0.39
CA CYS A 33 11.03 2.29 -1.58
C CYS A 33 11.99 1.40 -2.38
N LEU A 34 12.38 0.24 -1.84
CA LEU A 34 13.34 -0.70 -2.43
C LEU A 34 14.76 -0.15 -2.61
N GLU A 35 15.11 0.89 -1.84
CA GLU A 35 16.47 1.45 -1.78
C GLU A 35 17.20 1.00 -0.51
N PRO A 36 18.54 0.93 -0.51
CA PRO A 36 19.33 0.51 0.64
C PRO A 36 19.05 1.33 1.90
N VAL A 37 18.92 0.67 3.05
CA VAL A 37 18.87 1.36 4.34
C VAL A 37 20.28 1.62 4.88
N GLY A 38 20.40 2.49 5.88
CA GLY A 38 21.67 2.69 6.57
C GLY A 38 22.10 1.45 7.35
N ASP A 39 23.40 1.30 7.57
CA ASP A 39 24.03 0.10 8.15
C ASP A 39 23.74 -0.14 9.63
N SER A 40 22.96 0.73 10.28
CA SER A 40 22.63 0.64 11.70
C SER A 40 21.34 1.38 12.03
N LEU A 41 20.77 1.05 13.19
CA LEU A 41 19.66 1.82 13.74
C LEU A 41 20.08 3.26 13.97
N SER A 42 19.27 4.17 13.47
CA SER A 42 19.52 5.59 13.55
C SER A 42 18.21 6.36 13.59
N TYR A 43 18.28 7.68 13.65
CA TYR A 43 17.07 8.49 13.46
C TYR A 43 16.45 8.27 12.07
N HIS A 44 17.24 7.88 11.06
CA HIS A 44 16.76 7.70 9.68
C HIS A 44 16.45 6.26 9.32
N THR A 45 16.87 5.29 10.14
CA THR A 45 16.79 3.86 9.84
C THR A 45 16.15 3.13 11.02
N MET A 46 15.04 2.46 10.75
CA MET A 46 14.23 1.76 11.75
C MET A 46 13.94 0.34 11.33
N VAL A 47 13.67 -0.51 12.32
CA VAL A 47 13.33 -1.92 12.15
C VAL A 47 11.95 -2.22 12.72
N CYS A 48 11.24 -3.16 12.11
CA CYS A 48 10.00 -3.68 12.69
C CYS A 48 10.31 -4.41 14.02
N PRO A 49 9.74 -4.00 15.16
CA PRO A 49 9.97 -4.65 16.45
C PRO A 49 9.41 -6.09 16.52
N ALA A 50 8.39 -6.40 15.71
CA ALA A 50 7.72 -7.68 15.74
C ALA A 50 8.52 -8.76 15.00
N CYS A 51 8.99 -8.46 13.79
CA CYS A 51 9.67 -9.45 12.95
C CYS A 51 11.19 -9.26 12.89
N LYS A 52 11.72 -8.10 13.29
CA LYS A 52 13.16 -7.79 13.44
C LYS A 52 14.03 -7.84 12.18
N TYR A 53 13.51 -8.37 11.07
CA TYR A 53 14.23 -8.42 9.80
C TYR A 53 13.73 -7.39 8.76
N ALA A 54 12.60 -6.72 9.02
CA ALA A 54 12.06 -5.73 8.09
C ALA A 54 12.58 -4.34 8.45
N TRP A 55 13.34 -3.74 7.54
CA TRP A 55 14.02 -2.46 7.72
C TRP A 55 13.43 -1.38 6.82
N PHE A 56 13.49 -0.14 7.29
CA PHE A 56 12.83 0.98 6.63
C PHE A 56 13.57 2.30 6.86
N HIS A 57 13.49 3.20 5.89
CA HIS A 57 13.76 4.62 6.15
C HIS A 57 12.63 5.23 6.97
N ARG A 58 12.99 6.12 7.90
CA ARG A 58 12.01 6.84 8.74
C ARG A 58 10.98 7.60 7.91
N ASP A 59 11.43 8.28 6.85
CA ASP A 59 10.56 9.05 5.99
C ASP A 59 9.58 8.16 5.21
N CYS A 60 10.03 6.97 4.79
CA CYS A 60 9.15 5.98 4.17
C CYS A 60 8.05 5.50 5.12
N ILE A 61 8.40 5.17 6.37
CA ILE A 61 7.39 4.82 7.39
C ILE A 61 6.44 5.99 7.65
N GLN A 62 6.96 7.22 7.73
CA GLN A 62 6.15 8.40 7.98
C GLN A 62 5.12 8.63 6.87
N GLN A 63 5.50 8.44 5.60
CA GLN A 63 4.56 8.54 4.49
C GLN A 63 3.55 7.39 4.48
N GLN A 64 3.99 6.16 4.79
CA GLN A 64 3.08 5.04 4.96
C GLN A 64 2.05 5.32 6.06
N ALA A 65 2.46 5.87 7.21
CA ALA A 65 1.58 6.22 8.32
C ALA A 65 0.56 7.29 7.93
N LEU A 66 1.00 8.35 7.24
CA LEU A 66 0.12 9.43 6.78
C LEU A 66 -0.91 8.94 5.76
N SER A 67 -0.51 8.00 4.90
CA SER A 67 -1.39 7.39 3.91
C SER A 67 -2.37 6.38 4.52
N ALA A 68 -1.88 5.47 5.36
CA ALA A 68 -2.68 4.37 5.91
C ALA A 68 -3.59 4.77 7.06
N GLY A 69 -3.21 5.80 7.83
CA GLY A 69 -3.88 6.13 9.09
C GLY A 69 -3.86 4.99 10.11
N THR A 70 -4.52 5.18 11.25
CA THR A 70 -4.51 4.22 12.37
C THR A 70 -5.14 2.87 11.99
N ALA A 71 -6.10 2.86 11.07
CA ALA A 71 -6.85 1.66 10.70
C ALA A 71 -6.01 0.64 9.91
N CYS A 72 -5.06 1.10 9.10
CA CYS A 72 -4.30 0.23 8.19
C CYS A 72 -2.78 0.26 8.39
N PHE A 73 -2.28 1.05 9.34
CA PHE A 73 -0.84 1.13 9.62
C PHE A 73 -0.32 -0.13 10.31
N ARG A 74 0.40 -0.95 9.55
CA ARG A 74 0.96 -2.25 9.95
C ARG A 74 2.26 -2.51 9.22
N CYS A 75 3.09 -3.41 9.73
CA CYS A 75 4.32 -3.80 9.05
C CYS A 75 4.01 -4.41 7.67
N PRO A 76 4.60 -3.92 6.56
CA PRO A 76 4.40 -4.50 5.23
C PRO A 76 4.82 -5.97 5.11
N SER A 77 5.76 -6.44 5.94
CA SER A 77 6.25 -7.81 5.88
C SER A 77 5.43 -8.77 6.74
N CYS A 78 5.39 -8.56 8.06
CA CYS A 78 4.73 -9.51 8.98
C CYS A 78 3.27 -9.18 9.29
N GLN A 79 2.75 -8.07 8.76
CA GLN A 79 1.38 -7.57 8.99
C GLN A 79 1.01 -7.31 10.45
N ASN A 80 1.97 -7.37 11.38
CA ASN A 80 1.71 -7.01 12.78
C ASN A 80 1.35 -5.52 12.85
N GLN A 81 0.17 -5.25 13.43
CA GLN A 81 -0.33 -3.89 13.63
C GLN A 81 -0.02 -3.38 15.03
N ILE A 82 -0.28 -4.17 16.07
CA ILE A 82 -0.22 -3.71 17.47
C ILE A 82 1.20 -3.28 17.86
N VAL A 83 2.16 -4.20 17.78
CA VAL A 83 3.54 -3.95 18.21
C VAL A 83 4.22 -2.93 17.28
N PHE A 84 3.93 -3.02 15.97
CA PHE A 84 4.45 -2.07 15.00
C PHE A 84 3.94 -0.64 15.25
N TYR A 85 2.63 -0.48 15.48
CA TYR A 85 2.02 0.81 15.75
C TYR A 85 2.61 1.46 17.01
N GLU A 86 2.68 0.71 18.11
CA GLU A 86 3.16 1.23 19.40
C GLU A 86 4.62 1.69 19.32
N GLU A 87 5.48 0.89 18.72
CA GLU A 87 6.89 1.23 18.55
C GLU A 87 7.07 2.44 17.64
N MET A 88 6.46 2.44 16.45
CA MET A 88 6.62 3.54 15.50
C MET A 88 6.05 4.85 16.07
N SER A 89 4.93 4.79 16.78
CA SER A 89 4.39 5.94 17.51
C SER A 89 5.36 6.44 18.58
N THR A 90 5.97 5.53 19.35
CA THR A 90 6.99 5.85 20.35
C THR A 90 8.21 6.51 19.71
N MET A 91 8.63 6.06 18.52
CA MET A 91 9.73 6.65 17.74
C MET A 91 9.36 7.98 17.05
N GLY A 92 8.18 8.52 17.35
CA GLY A 92 7.73 9.83 16.88
C GLY A 92 7.19 9.81 15.44
N ILE A 93 6.77 8.66 14.92
CA ILE A 93 6.01 8.60 13.68
C ILE A 93 4.59 9.12 13.94
N GLN A 94 4.20 10.13 13.20
CA GLN A 94 2.85 10.67 13.28
C GLN A 94 1.87 9.76 12.53
N ILE A 95 0.93 9.17 13.27
CA ILE A 95 -0.09 8.26 12.71
C ILE A 95 -1.47 8.90 12.92
N PRO A 96 -2.10 9.47 11.88
CA PRO A 96 -3.36 10.16 12.04
C PRO A 96 -4.52 9.19 12.33
N ASN A 97 -5.44 9.60 13.19
CA ASN A 97 -6.67 8.86 13.46
C ASN A 97 -7.73 9.17 12.38
N ARG A 98 -7.51 8.63 11.19
CA ARG A 98 -8.42 8.73 10.04
C ARG A 98 -8.39 7.44 9.21
N ARG A 99 -9.33 7.33 8.28
CA ARG A 99 -9.33 6.29 7.25
C ARG A 99 -8.12 6.45 6.31
N PRO A 100 -7.66 5.36 5.68
CA PRO A 100 -6.61 5.44 4.68
C PRO A 100 -6.99 6.37 3.53
N LEU A 101 -6.03 7.12 3.00
CA LEU A 101 -6.24 8.05 1.89
C LEU A 101 -6.76 7.38 0.62
N TRP A 102 -6.40 6.11 0.40
CA TRP A 102 -6.85 5.36 -0.77
C TRP A 102 -8.32 4.93 -0.70
N GLU A 103 -8.98 5.06 0.46
CA GLU A 103 -10.44 4.88 0.56
C GLU A 103 -11.22 6.12 0.12
N ASP A 104 -10.60 7.31 0.19
CA ASP A 104 -11.17 8.58 -0.28
C ASP A 104 -10.82 8.86 -1.76
N SER A 105 -9.91 8.08 -2.34
CA SER A 105 -9.68 8.10 -3.77
C SER A 105 -10.85 7.38 -4.42
N ASP A 106 -11.58 8.05 -5.30
CA ASP A 106 -12.49 7.45 -6.29
C ASP A 106 -11.73 6.51 -7.28
N ALA A 107 -10.70 5.79 -6.81
CA ALA A 107 -9.89 4.84 -7.57
C ALA A 107 -10.65 3.55 -7.88
N TYR A 108 -11.83 3.35 -7.29
CA TYR A 108 -12.84 2.56 -7.96
C TYR A 108 -13.65 3.49 -8.86
N ASP A 109 -13.05 3.83 -10.00
CA ASP A 109 -13.81 4.35 -11.11
C ASP A 109 -14.55 3.15 -11.74
N PRO A 110 -15.89 3.05 -11.65
CA PRO A 110 -16.63 2.05 -12.39
C PRO A 110 -16.48 2.25 -13.92
N SER A 111 -15.87 3.36 -14.34
CA SER A 111 -15.53 3.74 -15.71
C SER A 111 -14.13 3.32 -16.17
N LEU A 112 -13.56 2.27 -15.56
CA LEU A 112 -13.00 1.21 -16.41
C LEU A 112 -14.15 0.68 -17.28
N GLU A 113 -14.56 1.46 -18.28
CA GLU A 113 -15.56 1.08 -19.26
C GLU A 113 -15.08 -0.24 -19.83
N THR A 114 -15.69 -1.32 -19.34
CA THR A 114 -15.46 -2.67 -19.80
C THR A 114 -15.54 -2.61 -21.30
N HIS A 115 -14.42 -2.83 -22.01
CA HIS A 115 -14.29 -2.59 -23.43
C HIS A 115 -15.58 -3.04 -24.15
N ARG A 116 -16.31 -2.14 -24.82
CA ARG A 116 -17.66 -2.44 -25.34
C ARG A 116 -17.71 -2.71 -26.83
N ARG A 117 -16.54 -2.73 -27.48
CA ARG A 117 -16.45 -2.83 -28.93
C ARG A 117 -15.96 -4.22 -29.35
N CYS A 118 -16.44 -4.67 -30.50
CA CYS A 118 -15.89 -5.84 -31.18
C CYS A 118 -14.72 -5.41 -32.10
N ASP A 119 -13.52 -5.88 -31.78
CA ASP A 119 -12.27 -5.54 -32.46
C ASP A 119 -11.94 -6.45 -33.65
N ILE A 120 -12.72 -7.51 -33.89
CA ILE A 120 -12.45 -8.43 -34.99
C ILE A 120 -12.55 -7.72 -36.34
N SER A 121 -11.62 -8.02 -37.25
CA SER A 121 -11.52 -7.34 -38.56
C SER A 121 -12.85 -7.36 -39.32
N LYS A 122 -13.52 -8.52 -39.36
CA LYS A 122 -14.83 -8.70 -40.00
C LYS A 122 -15.90 -9.13 -38.98
N CYS A 123 -16.54 -8.15 -38.34
CA CYS A 123 -17.69 -8.40 -37.47
C CYS A 123 -18.95 -8.66 -38.31
N LEU A 124 -19.69 -9.74 -38.00
CA LEU A 124 -20.91 -10.13 -38.70
C LEU A 124 -22.20 -9.69 -37.99
N TYR A 125 -22.08 -9.03 -36.84
CA TYR A 125 -23.24 -8.62 -36.06
C TYR A 125 -23.91 -7.37 -36.66
N HIS A 126 -25.22 -7.46 -36.92
CA HIS A 126 -26.00 -6.38 -37.52
C HIS A 126 -26.31 -5.23 -36.57
N GLY A 127 -26.28 -5.46 -35.24
CA GLY A 127 -26.54 -4.43 -34.23
C GLY A 127 -25.40 -3.42 -34.03
N GLY A 128 -24.31 -3.57 -34.79
CA GLY A 128 -23.14 -2.70 -34.70
C GLY A 128 -22.11 -3.18 -33.68
N ARG A 129 -20.88 -2.70 -33.81
CA ARG A 129 -19.73 -3.23 -33.06
C ARG A 129 -19.73 -2.90 -31.58
N GLU A 130 -20.51 -1.91 -31.15
CA GLU A 130 -20.59 -1.43 -29.76
C GLU A 130 -21.72 -2.08 -28.95
N HIS A 131 -22.51 -2.95 -29.60
CA HIS A 131 -23.65 -3.63 -29.00
C HIS A 131 -23.42 -5.13 -29.04
N GLY A 132 -23.80 -5.81 -27.96
CA GLY A 132 -23.82 -7.27 -27.88
C GLY A 132 -25.07 -7.75 -27.16
N GLU A 133 -25.46 -8.98 -27.42
CA GLU A 133 -26.55 -9.64 -26.69
C GLU A 133 -26.12 -9.93 -25.25
N ARG A 134 -27.07 -9.87 -24.31
CA ARG A 134 -26.81 -10.29 -22.91
C ARG A 134 -26.54 -11.78 -22.79
N ARG A 135 -27.14 -12.59 -23.68
CA ARG A 135 -26.95 -14.04 -23.81
C ARG A 135 -27.26 -14.43 -25.25
N GLY A 136 -26.41 -15.24 -25.85
CA GLY A 136 -26.59 -15.68 -27.24
C GLY A 136 -25.27 -15.66 -28.00
N PRO A 137 -25.31 -15.95 -29.32
CA PRO A 137 -24.14 -16.01 -30.18
C PRO A 137 -23.51 -14.63 -30.45
N TRP A 138 -24.15 -13.53 -30.01
CA TRP A 138 -23.63 -12.17 -30.15
C TRP A 138 -23.27 -11.54 -28.81
N GLN A 139 -22.98 -12.36 -27.80
CA GLN A 139 -22.46 -11.88 -26.53
C GLN A 139 -21.03 -11.37 -26.71
N LEU A 140 -20.74 -10.16 -26.23
CA LEU A 140 -19.39 -9.64 -26.25
C LEU A 140 -18.53 -10.31 -25.16
N PHE A 141 -17.50 -11.03 -25.58
CA PHE A 141 -16.48 -11.63 -24.74
C PHE A 141 -15.20 -10.79 -24.76
N LEU A 142 -14.63 -10.57 -23.59
CA LEU A 142 -13.36 -9.85 -23.44
C LEU A 142 -12.19 -10.81 -23.26
N CYS A 143 -11.02 -10.36 -23.71
CA CYS A 143 -9.77 -11.05 -23.44
C CYS A 143 -9.58 -11.24 -21.93
N SER A 144 -9.42 -12.48 -21.49
CA SER A 144 -9.24 -12.84 -20.09
C SER A 144 -7.96 -12.28 -19.45
N SER A 145 -6.98 -11.92 -20.27
CA SER A 145 -5.66 -11.48 -19.81
C SER A 145 -5.56 -9.96 -19.64
N CYS A 146 -6.22 -9.18 -20.50
CA CYS A 146 -6.10 -7.72 -20.50
C CYS A 146 -7.42 -6.96 -20.44
N ALA A 147 -8.55 -7.61 -20.74
CA ALA A 147 -9.87 -6.99 -20.87
C ALA A 147 -9.95 -5.77 -21.82
N ALA A 148 -8.91 -5.56 -22.65
CA ALA A 148 -8.77 -4.40 -23.52
C ALA A 148 -9.25 -4.65 -24.97
N GLU A 149 -9.53 -5.91 -25.32
CA GLU A 149 -10.05 -6.33 -26.62
C GLU A 149 -11.32 -7.18 -26.45
N GLY A 150 -12.28 -7.00 -27.35
CA GLY A 150 -13.56 -7.71 -27.35
C GLY A 150 -13.91 -8.38 -28.67
N THR A 151 -14.58 -9.54 -28.60
CA THR A 151 -15.23 -10.18 -29.76
C THR A 151 -16.65 -10.60 -29.39
N HIS A 152 -17.56 -10.50 -30.36
CA HIS A 152 -18.82 -11.23 -30.28
C HIS A 152 -18.57 -12.73 -30.45
#